data_AF-A0A0D2N104-F1
#
_entry.id   AF-A0A0D2N104-F1
#
_cell.length_a   1.000
_cell.length_b   1.000
_cell.length_c   1.000
_cell.angle_alpha   90.00
_cell.angle_beta   90.00
_cell.angle_gamma   90.00
#
_symmetry.space_group_name_H-M   'P 1'
#
loop_
_entity.id
_entity.type
_entity.pdbx_description
1 polymer ?
#
loop_
_entity_poly.entity_id
_entity_poly.type
_entity_poly.pdbx_seq_one_letter_code
_entity_poly.pdbx_strand_id
1 'polypeptide(L)'
;MQRAGPLRHHSMGLAGVTGAAAAAAAKRGGKAGISKAGQILSRLQERPLPQISPSLAAFLGVGVFCSGLLYFWARGMSARRVNPYSFTMNFSIASKVHLGTPLRMKGVQIGRVTEVSIEPTRVAVKAEVFDHRNVVPRGSRFDINQLGLVPEAFLDIGTPEGCRVAGAAGPHSSKCERQGLIVCHGSEVDGSQVGAGCGAF
;
A
#
# COMPACT_ATOMS: atom_id res chain seq x y z
N MET A 1 53.49 5.58 -31.95
CA MET A 1 53.79 6.79 -32.76
C MET A 1 52.58 7.73 -32.69
N GLN A 2 52.83 9.01 -32.36
CA GLN A 2 51.95 10.21 -32.42
C GLN A 2 50.75 10.25 -31.43
N ARG A 3 50.76 10.97 -30.28
CA ARG A 3 50.67 12.44 -30.00
C ARG A 3 49.52 13.13 -30.77
N ALA A 4 48.71 14.06 -30.25
CA ALA A 4 48.24 14.55 -28.94
C ALA A 4 47.21 15.67 -29.28
N GLY A 5 46.16 15.91 -28.48
CA GLY A 5 45.32 17.13 -28.59
C GLY A 5 43.90 17.00 -28.02
N PRO A 6 43.25 18.09 -27.54
CA PRO A 6 42.91 18.20 -26.12
C PRO A 6 41.43 18.46 -25.72
N LEU A 7 41.21 18.33 -24.40
CA LEU A 7 40.17 18.81 -23.46
C LEU A 7 39.19 19.90 -23.92
N ARG A 8 37.90 19.75 -23.53
CA ARG A 8 37.10 20.82 -22.88
C ARG A 8 35.84 20.30 -22.19
N HIS A 9 35.65 20.74 -20.95
CA HIS A 9 34.46 20.60 -20.09
C HIS A 9 33.28 21.46 -20.58
N HIS A 10 32.05 21.01 -20.38
CA HIS A 10 30.82 21.81 -20.14
C HIS A 10 29.73 20.82 -19.62
N SER A 11 29.36 20.80 -18.34
CA SER A 11 28.37 21.63 -17.63
C SER A 11 26.93 21.57 -18.17
N MET A 12 26.05 21.04 -17.30
CA MET A 12 24.66 21.44 -17.05
C MET A 12 23.58 21.29 -18.14
N GLY A 13 22.45 20.74 -17.70
CA GLY A 13 21.13 21.13 -18.22
C GLY A 13 20.17 19.97 -18.41
N LEU A 14 19.42 19.62 -17.36
CA LEU A 14 18.16 18.88 -17.51
C LEU A 14 17.22 19.72 -18.38
N ALA A 15 16.98 19.27 -19.61
CA ALA A 15 15.98 19.87 -20.50
C ALA A 15 14.61 19.26 -20.21
N GLY A 16 13.69 20.11 -19.76
CA GLY A 16 12.29 19.80 -19.56
C GLY A 16 11.57 19.47 -20.87
N VAL A 17 10.58 18.58 -20.74
CA VAL A 17 9.63 18.23 -21.79
C VAL A 17 8.60 19.35 -21.86
N THR A 18 8.69 20.21 -22.87
CA THR A 18 7.56 21.02 -23.34
C THR A 18 7.28 20.63 -24.79
N GLY A 19 6.23 19.84 -24.98
CA GLY A 19 5.69 19.53 -26.31
C GLY A 19 5.06 20.77 -26.91
N ALA A 20 5.72 21.34 -27.92
CA ALA A 20 5.12 22.28 -28.85
C ALA A 20 4.50 21.49 -30.01
N ALA A 21 3.17 21.41 -30.06
CA ALA A 21 2.45 20.97 -31.24
C ALA A 21 2.11 22.19 -32.10
N ALA A 22 2.76 22.26 -33.26
CA ALA A 22 2.44 23.17 -34.33
C ALA A 22 1.14 22.76 -35.02
N ALA A 23 0.31 23.75 -35.39
CA ALA A 23 -0.74 23.57 -36.38
C ALA A 23 -0.65 24.71 -37.40
N ALA A 24 -0.40 24.30 -38.64
CA ALA A 24 -0.28 25.13 -39.82
C ALA A 24 -1.60 25.85 -40.14
N ALA A 25 -1.53 27.17 -40.34
CA ALA A 25 -2.65 27.98 -40.80
C ALA A 25 -2.63 28.07 -42.34
N ALA A 26 -3.62 27.43 -42.96
CA ALA A 26 -3.96 27.61 -44.37
C ALA A 26 -4.54 29.02 -44.58
N LYS A 27 -3.99 29.72 -45.58
CA LYS A 27 -4.38 31.07 -46.00
C LYS A 27 -5.63 30.98 -46.89
N ARG A 28 -6.76 31.55 -46.45
CA ARG A 28 -7.85 31.97 -47.36
C ARG A 28 -8.22 33.41 -47.04
N GLY A 29 -7.99 34.27 -48.04
CA GLY A 29 -8.44 35.65 -48.04
C GLY A 29 -9.94 35.73 -48.25
N GLY A 30 -10.57 36.66 -47.53
CA GLY A 30 -11.96 37.04 -47.70
C GLY A 30 -12.21 38.35 -46.96
N LYS A 31 -12.14 39.47 -47.68
CA LYS A 31 -12.62 40.77 -47.20
C LYS A 31 -14.14 40.68 -47.05
N ALA A 32 -14.66 40.74 -45.83
CA ALA A 32 -16.03 41.15 -45.58
C ALA A 32 -16.22 41.49 -44.10
N GLY A 33 -16.55 42.75 -43.82
CA GLY A 33 -17.27 43.20 -42.63
C GLY A 33 -16.65 42.87 -41.28
N ILE A 34 -16.05 43.88 -40.64
CA ILE A 34 -15.84 43.89 -39.18
C ILE A 34 -17.23 43.88 -38.55
N SER A 35 -17.76 42.67 -38.35
CA SER A 35 -19.05 42.44 -37.73
C SER A 35 -18.90 42.86 -36.26
N LYS A 36 -19.77 43.76 -35.80
CA LYS A 36 -19.84 44.34 -34.45
C LYS A 36 -19.55 43.33 -33.32
N ALA A 37 -19.84 42.06 -33.52
CA ALA A 37 -19.54 40.96 -32.61
C ALA A 37 -18.04 40.78 -32.28
N GLY A 38 -17.14 40.96 -33.26
CA GLY A 38 -15.69 40.85 -33.03
C GLY A 38 -15.15 41.96 -32.13
N GLN A 39 -15.75 43.15 -32.20
CA GLN A 39 -15.38 44.31 -31.40
C GLN A 39 -15.88 44.21 -29.95
N ILE A 40 -16.98 43.48 -29.71
CA ILE A 40 -17.54 43.23 -28.37
C ILE A 40 -16.74 42.12 -27.65
N LEU A 41 -16.31 41.08 -28.37
CA LEU A 41 -15.52 39.99 -27.78
C LEU A 41 -14.12 40.43 -27.36
N SER A 42 -13.48 41.36 -28.09
CA SER A 42 -12.19 41.94 -27.68
C SER A 42 -12.25 42.76 -26.38
N ARG A 43 -13.44 43.21 -25.95
CA ARG A 43 -13.64 43.91 -24.66
C ARG A 43 -13.83 42.97 -23.47
N LEU A 44 -14.16 41.70 -23.71
CA LEU A 44 -14.30 40.71 -22.63
C LEU A 44 -12.96 40.07 -22.25
N GLN A 45 -11.95 40.16 -23.12
CA GLN A 45 -10.60 39.62 -22.88
C GLN A 45 -9.74 40.48 -21.93
N GLU A 46 -10.17 41.70 -21.63
CA GLU A 46 -9.49 42.60 -20.69
C GLU A 46 -10.16 42.65 -19.32
N ARG A 47 -10.81 41.58 -18.86
CA ARG A 47 -11.10 41.49 -17.42
C ARG A 47 -9.80 41.14 -16.72
N PRO A 48 -9.11 42.10 -16.06
CA PRO A 48 -7.97 41.75 -15.23
C PRO A 48 -8.45 40.68 -14.26
N LEU A 49 -7.68 39.59 -14.16
CA LEU A 49 -7.91 38.61 -13.10
C LEU A 49 -8.10 39.40 -11.79
N PRO A 50 -9.14 39.08 -10.99
CA PRO A 50 -9.42 39.81 -9.77
C PRO A 50 -8.12 39.90 -8.96
N GLN A 51 -7.81 41.10 -8.48
CA GLN A 51 -6.56 41.36 -7.76
C GLN A 51 -6.67 40.72 -6.38
N ILE A 52 -6.41 39.41 -6.32
CA ILE A 52 -6.40 38.66 -5.08
C ILE A 52 -5.25 39.24 -4.26
N SER A 53 -5.58 39.81 -3.10
CA SER A 53 -4.56 40.34 -2.20
C SER A 53 -3.58 39.23 -1.81
N PRO A 54 -2.28 39.52 -1.70
CA PRO A 54 -1.29 38.50 -1.37
C PRO A 54 -1.57 37.82 -0.01
N SER A 55 -2.20 38.56 0.91
CA SER A 55 -2.68 38.03 2.19
C SER A 55 -3.79 36.99 2.02
N LEU A 56 -4.79 37.25 1.17
CA LEU A 56 -5.87 36.30 0.91
C LEU A 56 -5.34 35.02 0.25
N ALA A 57 -4.42 35.16 -0.72
CA ALA A 57 -3.77 34.02 -1.35
C ALA A 57 -2.99 33.17 -0.32
N ALA A 58 -2.26 33.82 0.59
CA ALA A 58 -1.51 33.13 1.64
C ALA A 58 -2.43 32.39 2.63
N PHE A 59 -3.52 33.03 3.08
CA PHE A 59 -4.49 32.40 3.98
C PHE A 59 -5.13 31.16 3.38
N LEU A 60 -5.53 31.22 2.10
CA LEU A 60 -6.11 30.08 1.39
C LEU A 60 -5.07 28.97 1.20
N GLY A 61 -3.83 29.32 0.85
CA GLY A 61 -2.73 28.35 0.70
C GLY A 61 -2.43 27.61 2.01
N VAL A 62 -2.30 28.34 3.12
CA VAL A 62 -2.06 27.76 4.45
C VAL A 62 -3.26 26.93 4.90
N GLY A 63 -4.49 27.40 4.65
CA GLY A 63 -5.71 26.65 4.97
C GLY A 63 -5.79 25.31 4.24
N VAL A 64 -5.53 25.29 2.93
CA VAL A 64 -5.47 24.05 2.13
C VAL A 64 -4.33 23.14 2.60
N PHE A 65 -3.17 23.71 2.94
CA PHE A 65 -2.03 22.94 3.42
C PHE A 65 -2.31 22.30 4.80
N CYS A 66 -2.81 23.08 5.76
CA CYS A 66 -3.17 22.60 7.10
C CYS A 66 -4.31 21.58 7.06
N SER A 67 -5.35 21.82 6.25
CA SER A 67 -6.43 20.85 6.07
C SER A 67 -5.93 19.57 5.39
N GLY A 68 -5.03 19.67 4.42
CA GLY A 68 -4.38 18.52 3.79
C GLY A 68 -3.55 17.70 4.77
N LEU A 69 -2.75 18.36 5.62
CA LEU A 69 -1.99 17.69 6.69
C LEU A 69 -2.92 17.02 7.71
N LEU A 70 -3.97 17.71 8.15
CA LEU A 70 -4.93 17.17 9.10
C LEU A 70 -5.70 15.98 8.50
N TYR A 71 -6.10 16.08 7.23
CA TYR A 71 -6.76 14.99 6.52
C TYR A 71 -5.85 13.78 6.34
N PHE A 72 -4.59 14.01 5.96
CA PHE A 72 -3.60 12.96 5.82
C PHE A 72 -3.29 12.28 7.17
N TRP A 73 -3.16 13.07 8.23
CA TRP A 73 -2.98 12.56 9.59
C TRP A 73 -4.21 11.80 10.10
N ALA A 74 -5.41 12.34 9.87
CA ALA A 74 -6.69 11.72 10.26
C ALA A 74 -6.98 10.42 9.51
N ARG A 75 -6.51 10.28 8.26
CA ARG A 75 -6.54 9.00 7.55
C ARG A 75 -5.63 7.93 8.17
N GLY A 76 -4.84 8.31 9.17
CA GLY A 76 -3.78 7.49 9.72
C GLY A 76 -2.72 7.35 8.66
N MET A 77 -1.56 7.95 8.90
CA MET A 77 -0.34 7.66 8.16
C MET A 77 -0.05 6.16 8.36
N SER A 78 -0.65 5.33 7.50
CA SER A 78 -0.75 3.88 7.62
C SER A 78 0.55 3.20 7.16
N ALA A 79 1.67 3.82 7.53
CA ALA A 79 3.03 3.28 7.49
C ALA A 79 3.22 2.07 8.42
N ARG A 80 2.13 1.44 8.89
CA ARG A 80 2.14 0.23 9.70
C ARG A 80 2.27 -1.05 8.86
N ARG A 81 2.26 -0.94 7.53
CA ARG A 81 2.61 -2.05 6.63
C ARG A 81 4.10 -2.01 6.30
N VAL A 82 4.91 -2.48 7.24
CA VAL A 82 6.36 -2.58 7.06
C VAL A 82 6.68 -4.01 6.65
N ASN A 83 6.76 -4.22 5.33
CA ASN A 83 7.10 -5.50 4.69
C ASN A 83 6.17 -6.67 5.11
N PRO A 84 4.98 -6.79 4.46
CA PRO A 84 4.03 -7.83 4.80
C PRO A 84 4.51 -9.21 4.33
N TYR A 85 4.12 -10.25 5.06
CA TYR A 85 4.30 -11.63 4.64
C TYR A 85 2.98 -12.37 4.62
N SER A 86 2.90 -13.42 3.79
CA SER A 86 1.69 -14.24 3.66
C SER A 86 1.99 -15.70 3.97
N PHE A 87 0.99 -16.43 4.42
CA PHE A 87 1.05 -17.87 4.64
C PHE A 87 -0.33 -18.48 4.42
N THR A 88 -0.37 -19.77 4.12
CA THR A 88 -1.61 -20.51 3.83
C THR A 88 -1.95 -21.43 4.98
N MET A 89 -3.19 -21.39 5.45
CA MET A 89 -3.72 -22.24 6.50
C MET A 89 -4.76 -23.21 5.93
N ASN A 90 -4.58 -24.50 6.16
CA ASN A 90 -5.54 -25.51 5.72
C ASN A 90 -6.47 -25.92 6.86
N PHE A 91 -7.77 -25.69 6.73
CA PHE A 91 -8.78 -26.12 7.69
C PHE A 91 -9.61 -27.27 7.12
N SER A 92 -10.08 -28.19 7.96
CA SER A 92 -11.07 -29.19 7.54
C SER A 92 -12.45 -28.54 7.32
N ILE A 93 -12.82 -27.60 8.19
CA ILE A 93 -14.07 -26.84 8.12
C ILE A 93 -13.75 -25.38 8.48
N ALA A 94 -14.21 -24.44 7.66
CA ALA A 94 -14.06 -23.00 7.92
C ALA A 94 -15.41 -22.29 7.78
N SER A 95 -16.07 -21.98 8.90
CA SER A 95 -17.38 -21.32 8.89
C SER A 95 -17.27 -19.80 8.94
N LYS A 96 -17.86 -19.12 7.94
CA LYS A 96 -17.93 -17.66 7.79
C LYS A 96 -16.59 -16.92 7.64
N VAL A 97 -15.52 -17.62 7.27
CA VAL A 97 -14.25 -16.99 6.85
C VAL A 97 -14.41 -16.45 5.43
N HIS A 98 -14.00 -15.20 5.23
CA HIS A 98 -14.11 -14.51 3.95
C HIS A 98 -12.92 -13.57 3.72
N LEU A 99 -12.85 -13.00 2.52
CA LEU A 99 -11.82 -12.01 2.18
C LEU A 99 -11.88 -10.82 3.15
N GLY A 100 -10.74 -10.46 3.73
CA GLY A 100 -10.65 -9.37 4.71
C GLY A 100 -10.96 -9.76 6.15
N THR A 101 -11.29 -11.02 6.45
CA THR A 101 -11.44 -11.52 7.83
C THR A 101 -10.19 -11.14 8.66
N PRO A 102 -10.36 -10.53 9.85
CA PRO A 102 -9.24 -10.05 10.65
C PRO A 102 -8.48 -11.22 11.30
N LEU A 103 -7.15 -11.16 11.21
CA LEU A 103 -6.23 -12.08 11.87
C LEU A 103 -5.74 -11.46 13.18
N ARG A 104 -6.00 -12.13 14.31
CA ARG A 104 -5.65 -11.66 15.65
C ARG A 104 -4.71 -12.64 16.33
N MET A 105 -3.82 -12.09 17.15
CA MET A 105 -2.94 -12.86 18.02
C MET A 105 -2.97 -12.21 19.39
N LYS A 106 -3.32 -12.98 20.43
CA LYS A 106 -3.50 -12.45 21.80
C LYS A 106 -4.41 -11.21 21.85
N GLY A 107 -5.46 -11.20 21.03
CA GLY A 107 -6.43 -10.10 20.95
C GLY A 107 -6.00 -8.90 20.09
N VAL A 108 -4.78 -8.84 19.57
CA VAL A 108 -4.31 -7.72 18.71
C VAL A 108 -4.41 -8.12 17.24
N GLN A 109 -4.99 -7.24 16.40
CA GLN A 109 -5.02 -7.47 14.95
C GLN A 109 -3.62 -7.32 14.35
N ILE A 110 -3.14 -8.39 13.73
CA ILE A 110 -1.82 -8.44 13.09
C ILE A 110 -1.90 -8.54 11.56
N GLY A 111 -3.06 -8.91 11.02
CA GLY A 111 -3.21 -9.18 9.59
C GLY A 111 -4.67 -9.32 9.14
N ARG A 112 -4.84 -9.82 7.92
CA ARG A 112 -6.13 -10.13 7.31
C ARG A 112 -6.03 -11.29 6.33
N VAL A 113 -7.16 -11.94 6.06
CA VAL A 113 -7.28 -12.95 4.99
C VAL A 113 -7.28 -12.26 3.62
N THR A 114 -6.46 -12.73 2.69
CA THR A 114 -6.35 -12.21 1.32
C THR A 114 -6.99 -13.12 0.28
N GLU A 115 -7.10 -14.42 0.56
CA GLU A 115 -7.64 -15.40 -0.38
C GLU A 115 -8.22 -16.60 0.37
N VAL A 116 -9.29 -17.18 -0.16
CA VAL A 116 -9.91 -18.39 0.36
C VAL A 116 -10.18 -19.32 -0.83
N SER A 117 -9.59 -20.50 -0.81
CA SER A 117 -9.82 -21.57 -1.79
C SER A 117 -10.48 -22.75 -1.09
N ILE A 118 -11.53 -23.30 -1.70
CA ILE A 118 -12.27 -24.43 -1.16
C ILE A 118 -11.91 -25.65 -2.01
N GLU A 119 -11.32 -26.65 -1.38
CA GLU A 119 -10.97 -27.95 -1.95
C GLU A 119 -11.97 -29.00 -1.42
N PRO A 120 -12.21 -30.14 -2.11
CA PRO A 120 -13.20 -31.13 -1.66
C PRO A 120 -12.96 -31.71 -0.26
N THR A 121 -11.71 -31.71 0.22
CA THR A 121 -11.33 -32.30 1.51
C THR A 121 -10.86 -31.24 2.53
N ARG A 122 -10.61 -30.00 2.10
CA ARG A 122 -10.04 -28.95 2.94
C ARG A 122 -10.36 -27.55 2.43
N VAL A 123 -10.26 -26.55 3.29
CA VAL A 123 -10.36 -25.14 2.93
C VAL A 123 -8.99 -24.50 3.12
N ALA A 124 -8.37 -24.03 2.05
CA ALA A 124 -7.09 -23.34 2.07
C ALA A 124 -7.33 -21.82 2.21
N VAL A 125 -6.89 -21.24 3.31
CA VAL A 125 -7.08 -19.82 3.65
C VAL A 125 -5.72 -19.13 3.63
N LYS A 126 -5.52 -18.20 2.71
CA LYS A 126 -4.29 -17.40 2.65
C LYS A 126 -4.47 -16.13 3.47
N ALA A 127 -3.61 -15.93 4.45
CA ALA A 127 -3.58 -14.73 5.26
C ALA A 127 -2.30 -13.92 5.04
N GLU A 128 -2.42 -12.60 5.16
CA GLU A 128 -1.35 -11.63 5.08
C GLU A 128 -1.20 -10.93 6.43
N VAL A 129 0.02 -10.92 6.96
CA VAL A 129 0.41 -10.20 8.17
C VAL A 129 1.00 -8.85 7.76
N PHE A 130 0.57 -7.78 8.43
CA PHE A 130 0.92 -6.42 8.03
C PHE A 130 2.38 -6.04 8.29
N ASP A 131 2.99 -6.62 9.32
CA ASP A 131 4.34 -6.28 9.77
C ASP A 131 5.15 -7.55 10.03
N HIS A 132 6.35 -7.64 9.44
CA HIS A 132 7.32 -8.71 9.69
C HIS A 132 7.76 -8.84 11.16
N ARG A 133 7.57 -7.81 11.99
CA ARG A 133 7.83 -7.85 13.44
C ARG A 133 6.82 -8.71 14.20
N ASN A 134 5.61 -8.89 13.65
CA ASN A 134 4.59 -9.77 14.22
C ASN A 134 4.86 -11.20 13.75
N VAL A 135 5.77 -11.85 14.47
CA VAL A 135 6.22 -13.21 14.16
C VAL A 135 5.23 -14.21 14.75
N VAL A 136 4.65 -15.06 13.89
CA VAL A 136 3.81 -16.18 14.30
C VAL A 136 4.70 -17.42 14.50
N PRO A 137 4.78 -17.99 15.71
CA PRO A 137 5.57 -19.19 15.94
C PRO A 137 4.96 -20.43 15.27
N ARG A 138 5.81 -21.37 14.81
CA ARG A 138 5.33 -22.69 14.36
C ARG A 138 4.73 -23.46 15.54
N GLY A 139 3.65 -24.20 15.28
CA GLY A 139 2.88 -24.89 16.32
C GLY A 139 1.90 -24.02 17.09
N SER A 140 1.63 -22.80 16.61
CA SER A 140 0.49 -22.01 17.10
C SER A 140 -0.82 -22.67 16.68
N ARG A 141 -1.81 -22.68 17.58
CA ARG A 141 -3.17 -23.11 17.26
C ARG A 141 -3.87 -22.00 16.49
N PHE A 142 -4.52 -22.35 15.39
CA PHE A 142 -5.31 -21.44 14.58
C PHE A 142 -6.78 -21.83 14.75
N ASP A 143 -7.56 -20.94 15.39
CA ASP A 143 -8.96 -21.17 15.67
C ASP A 143 -9.81 -20.11 14.96
N ILE A 144 -10.90 -20.56 14.33
CA ILE A 144 -11.92 -19.67 13.75
C ILE A 144 -12.98 -19.44 14.81
N ASN A 145 -13.15 -18.20 15.24
CA ASN A 145 -14.16 -17.85 16.23
C ASN A 145 -15.10 -16.77 15.69
N GLN A 146 -16.31 -16.71 16.26
CA GLN A 146 -17.33 -15.72 15.93
C GLN A 146 -17.80 -15.09 17.23
N LEU A 147 -17.86 -13.76 17.28
CA LEU A 147 -18.45 -13.08 18.41
C LEU A 147 -19.95 -13.37 18.40
N GLY A 148 -20.52 -13.94 19.47
CA GLY A 148 -21.91 -14.40 19.46
C GLY A 148 -22.95 -13.33 19.09
N LEU A 149 -22.64 -12.06 19.30
CA LEU A 149 -23.51 -10.92 18.97
C LEU A 149 -23.18 -10.24 17.63
N VAL A 150 -22.01 -10.53 17.03
CA VAL A 150 -21.55 -9.89 15.80
C VAL A 150 -21.34 -10.97 14.73
N PRO A 151 -21.94 -10.84 13.53
CA PRO A 151 -21.93 -11.92 12.54
C PRO A 151 -20.55 -12.20 11.91
N GLU A 152 -19.54 -11.39 12.20
CA GLU A 152 -18.20 -11.50 11.64
C GLU A 152 -17.37 -12.57 12.35
N ALA A 153 -16.78 -13.46 11.56
CA ALA A 153 -15.73 -14.36 12.02
C ALA A 153 -14.41 -13.61 12.16
N PHE A 154 -13.58 -14.07 13.09
CA PHE A 154 -12.20 -13.64 13.24
C PHE A 154 -11.33 -14.87 13.47
N LEU A 155 -10.07 -14.77 13.03
CA LEU A 155 -9.10 -15.84 13.20
C LEU A 155 -8.21 -15.50 14.40
N ASP A 156 -8.17 -16.38 15.40
CA ASP A 156 -7.33 -16.20 16.58
C ASP A 156 -6.14 -17.17 16.53
N ILE A 157 -4.98 -16.64 16.88
CA ILE A 157 -3.71 -17.36 16.92
C ILE A 157 -3.33 -17.54 18.37
N GLY A 158 -3.45 -18.77 18.86
CA GLY A 158 -2.98 -19.17 20.18
C GLY A 158 -1.51 -19.58 20.13
N THR A 159 -0.63 -18.79 20.73
CA THR A 159 0.76 -19.17 20.93
C THR A 159 0.87 -20.23 22.03
N PRO A 160 1.58 -21.35 21.84
CA PRO A 160 1.82 -22.32 22.90
C PRO A 160 2.59 -21.69 24.07
N GLU A 161 2.26 -22.10 25.29
CA GLU A 161 2.95 -21.64 26.49
C GLU A 161 4.42 -22.06 26.46
N GLY A 162 5.32 -21.19 26.92
CA GLY A 162 6.78 -21.44 26.88
C GLY A 162 7.46 -21.21 25.52
N CYS A 163 6.72 -20.90 24.45
CA CYS A 163 7.35 -20.56 23.17
C CYS A 163 8.03 -19.19 23.21
N ARG A 164 9.36 -19.18 23.25
CA ARG A 164 10.20 -17.98 23.14
C ARG A 164 10.91 -17.98 21.79
N VAL A 165 10.40 -17.16 20.87
CA VAL A 165 11.02 -16.86 19.56
C VAL A 165 12.14 -15.81 19.69
N ALA A 166 13.02 -15.97 20.69
CA ALA A 166 14.19 -15.10 20.84
C ALA A 166 15.25 -15.50 19.80
N GLY A 167 15.56 -14.59 18.86
CA GLY A 167 16.58 -14.83 17.83
C GLY A 167 16.10 -15.54 16.56
N ALA A 168 14.79 -15.68 16.37
CA ALA A 168 14.23 -16.18 15.11
C ALA A 168 14.62 -15.25 13.95
N ALA A 169 15.12 -15.83 12.85
CA ALA A 169 15.37 -15.07 11.64
C ALA A 169 14.04 -14.60 11.04
N GLY A 170 14.00 -13.39 10.45
CA GLY A 170 12.75 -12.81 9.97
C GLY A 170 12.03 -13.65 8.90
N PRO A 171 10.72 -13.46 8.69
CA PRO A 171 9.88 -14.30 7.84
C PRO A 171 10.24 -14.31 6.34
N HIS A 172 11.04 -13.34 5.89
CA HIS A 172 11.58 -13.27 4.51
C HIS A 172 13.01 -13.78 4.38
N SER A 173 13.63 -14.20 5.48
CA SER A 173 15.02 -14.66 5.45
C SER A 173 15.13 -16.10 4.96
N SER A 174 16.18 -16.43 4.22
CA SER A 174 16.51 -17.79 3.80
C SER A 174 16.90 -18.73 4.95
N LYS A 175 16.96 -18.21 6.18
CA LYS A 175 17.18 -18.99 7.41
C LYS A 175 15.87 -19.42 8.08
N CYS A 176 14.73 -18.84 7.68
CA CYS A 176 13.42 -19.12 8.27
C CYS A 176 13.05 -20.60 8.18
N GLU A 177 13.11 -21.18 6.98
CA GLU A 177 12.77 -22.60 6.75
C GLU A 177 13.69 -23.55 7.52
N ARG A 178 14.98 -23.19 7.63
CA ARG A 178 16.01 -24.01 8.30
C ARG A 178 15.84 -24.04 9.81
N GLN A 179 15.34 -22.96 10.42
CA GLN A 179 15.13 -22.89 11.86
C GLN A 179 13.80 -23.55 12.26
N GLY A 180 12.77 -23.46 11.42
CA GLY A 180 11.47 -24.06 11.71
C GLY A 180 10.76 -23.50 12.96
N LEU A 181 11.25 -22.39 13.52
CA LEU A 181 10.71 -21.77 14.74
C LEU A 181 9.46 -20.91 14.46
N ILE A 182 9.35 -20.38 13.24
CA ILE A 182 8.33 -19.39 12.85
C ILE A 182 7.68 -19.74 11.51
N VAL A 183 6.51 -19.20 11.27
CA VAL A 183 5.84 -19.29 9.97
C VAL A 183 6.53 -18.37 8.97
N CYS A 184 6.95 -18.93 7.82
CA CYS A 184 7.72 -18.24 6.80
C CYS A 184 6.82 -17.70 5.69
N HIS A 185 7.32 -16.74 4.92
CA HIS A 185 6.61 -16.22 3.76
C HIS A 185 6.33 -17.33 2.73
N GLY A 186 5.06 -17.51 2.36
CA GLY A 186 4.61 -18.51 1.39
C GLY A 186 4.53 -19.93 1.95
N SER A 187 4.79 -20.12 3.25
CA SER A 187 4.66 -21.45 3.86
C SER A 187 3.20 -21.84 4.08
N GLU A 188 2.95 -23.15 4.07
CA GLU A 188 1.65 -23.76 4.31
C GLU A 188 1.66 -24.40 5.70
N VAL A 189 0.60 -24.16 6.47
CA VAL A 189 0.40 -24.67 7.82
C VAL A 189 -0.99 -25.27 7.93
N ASP A 190 -1.15 -26.33 8.72
CA ASP A 190 -2.47 -26.89 8.95
C ASP A 190 -3.16 -26.16 10.12
N GLY A 191 -4.36 -25.66 9.84
CA GLY A 191 -5.27 -25.07 10.81
C GLY A 191 -5.93 -26.18 11.62
N SER A 192 -5.71 -26.17 12.94
CA SER A 192 -6.07 -27.17 13.97
C SER A 192 -4.94 -28.10 14.45
N GLN A 193 -3.73 -28.02 13.89
CA GLN A 193 -2.62 -28.75 14.52
C GLN A 193 -2.25 -28.08 15.85
N VAL A 194 -2.56 -28.77 16.95
CA VAL A 194 -1.85 -28.62 18.22
C VAL A 194 -0.43 -29.10 17.95
N GLY A 195 0.41 -28.21 17.41
CA GLY A 195 1.82 -28.53 17.24
C GLY A 195 2.40 -28.84 18.60
N ALA A 196 3.10 -29.98 18.71
CA ALA A 196 4.03 -30.21 19.80
C ALA A 196 4.89 -28.94 19.94
N GLY A 197 4.92 -28.36 21.14
CA GLY A 197 5.32 -26.97 21.38
C GLY A 197 6.61 -26.56 20.66
N CYS A 198 6.75 -25.25 20.39
CA CYS A 198 7.98 -24.66 19.86
C CYS A 198 9.20 -25.31 20.52
N GLY A 199 10.04 -25.96 19.70
CA GLY A 199 11.15 -26.79 20.16
C GLY A 199 11.91 -26.15 21.32
N ALA A 200 11.87 -26.83 22.46
CA ALA A 200 12.80 -26.60 23.54
C ALA A 200 14.19 -27.01 23.04
N PHE A 201 15.07 -26.03 22.85
CA PHE A 201 16.51 -26.23 22.75
C PHE A 201 17.18 -25.34 23.78
#